data_AF-A0A1G6KT08-F1
#
_entry.id   AF-A0A1G6KT08-F1
#
_cell.length_a   1.000
_cell.length_b   1.000
_cell.length_c   1.000
_cell.angle_alpha   90.00
_cell.angle_beta   90.00
_cell.angle_gamma   90.00
#
_symmetry.space_group_name_H-M   'P 1'
#
loop_
_entity.id
_entity.type
_entity.pdbx_description
1 polymer ?
#
loop_
_entity_poly.entity_id
_entity_poly.type
_entity_poly.pdbx_seq_one_letter_code
_entity_poly.pdbx_strand_id
1 'polypeptide(L)'
;MLPLLLFLMVCSGLALCYGRSVLRETETDREFMCRKQLEIIAQSFVSVALQQENETELADAVYKLPSLQPGNDEVQVSVSVNRVSDLGLRFLKVDVSDSLLNSFILRQCVLLLPEDLHQQFVSSPVVVLSSDVQERSEEKNTSTITSKSDGVAFPQFSVEEIAIWTSTDLPSASELQRDGLNGWIYCSKGISLTEGLNVNGDGILAFAEDAAIGDNTVFTGRIIILANRDLRIGNRVKLEKALILCQGNLTVGSDSIINGAVMVQKNAKVDSKSKITADREVLEPFKSMVSY
;
A
#
# COMPACT_ATOMS: atom_id res chain seq x y z
N MET A 1 54.62 -33.07 -34.14
CA MET A 1 53.19 -33.22 -34.45
C MET A 1 52.30 -33.02 -33.22
N LEU A 2 52.51 -33.77 -32.12
CA LEU A 2 51.75 -33.60 -30.86
C LEU A 2 51.69 -32.16 -30.27
N PRO A 3 52.79 -31.38 -30.20
CA PRO A 3 52.75 -30.04 -29.59
C PRO A 3 51.96 -29.01 -30.42
N LEU A 4 51.97 -29.14 -31.75
CA LEU A 4 51.20 -28.28 -32.65
C LEU A 4 49.69 -28.53 -32.48
N LEU A 5 49.30 -29.78 -32.27
CA LEU A 5 47.90 -30.20 -32.12
C LEU A 5 47.33 -29.77 -30.76
N LEU A 6 48.15 -29.84 -29.70
CA LEU A 6 47.83 -29.28 -28.39
C LEU A 6 47.66 -27.75 -28.45
N PHE A 7 48.55 -27.05 -29.14
CA PHE A 7 48.45 -25.60 -29.33
C PHE A 7 47.14 -25.21 -30.06
N LEU A 8 46.79 -25.92 -31.14
CA LEU A 8 45.54 -25.68 -31.87
C LEU A 8 44.30 -25.95 -31.02
N MET A 9 44.29 -27.01 -30.20
CA MET A 9 43.19 -27.25 -29.28
C MET A 9 43.05 -26.13 -28.24
N VAL A 10 44.15 -25.67 -27.66
CA VAL A 10 44.13 -24.54 -26.70
C VAL A 10 43.61 -23.26 -27.37
N CYS A 11 44.08 -22.93 -28.57
CA CYS A 11 43.59 -21.76 -29.31
C CYS A 11 42.09 -21.84 -29.63
N SER A 12 41.61 -23.02 -30.07
CA SER A 12 40.18 -23.23 -30.34
C SER A 12 39.32 -23.16 -29.08
N GLY A 13 39.81 -23.69 -27.95
CA GLY A 13 39.17 -23.59 -26.64
C GLY A 13 39.06 -22.14 -26.17
N LEU A 14 40.14 -21.36 -26.29
CA LEU A 14 40.14 -19.94 -25.95
C LEU A 14 39.18 -19.13 -26.83
N ALA A 15 39.14 -19.39 -28.15
CA ALA A 15 38.20 -18.74 -29.06
C ALA A 15 36.74 -19.06 -28.73
N LEU A 16 36.44 -20.32 -28.38
CA LEU A 16 35.10 -20.73 -27.95
C LEU A 16 34.70 -20.11 -26.61
N CYS A 17 35.61 -20.08 -25.63
CA CYS A 17 35.39 -19.44 -24.34
C CYS A 17 35.13 -17.94 -24.50
N TYR A 18 35.93 -17.26 -25.33
CA TYR A 18 35.76 -15.84 -25.63
C TYR A 18 34.43 -15.58 -26.34
N GLY A 19 34.10 -16.35 -27.37
CA GLY A 19 32.83 -16.24 -28.08
C GLY A 19 31.61 -16.43 -27.17
N ARG A 20 31.67 -17.41 -26.26
CA ARG A 20 30.62 -17.61 -25.23
C ARG A 20 30.53 -16.45 -24.25
N SER A 21 31.66 -15.86 -23.87
CA SER A 21 31.68 -14.69 -22.97
C SER A 21 31.01 -13.49 -23.63
N VAL A 22 31.37 -13.19 -24.88
CA VAL A 22 30.79 -12.08 -25.64
C VAL A 22 29.29 -12.30 -25.85
N LEU A 23 28.86 -13.51 -26.20
CA LEU A 23 27.43 -13.81 -26.35
C LEU A 23 26.65 -13.54 -25.05
N ARG A 24 27.17 -13.99 -23.91
CA ARG A 24 26.53 -13.72 -22.60
C ARG A 24 26.48 -12.24 -22.26
N GLU A 25 27.55 -11.50 -22.54
CA GLU A 25 27.61 -10.06 -22.33
C GLU A 25 26.56 -9.35 -23.19
N THR A 26 26.45 -9.71 -24.48
CA THR A 26 25.43 -9.14 -25.38
C THR A 26 24.00 -9.49 -24.97
N GLU A 27 23.76 -10.70 -24.44
CA GLU A 27 22.45 -11.09 -23.92
C GLU A 27 22.08 -10.28 -22.68
N THR A 28 23.03 -10.11 -21.76
CA THR A 28 22.85 -9.32 -20.53
C THR A 28 22.58 -7.85 -20.85
N ASP A 29 23.33 -7.27 -21.79
CA ASP A 29 23.15 -5.90 -22.24
C ASP A 29 21.80 -5.71 -22.92
N ARG A 30 21.37 -6.68 -23.74
CA ARG A 30 20.05 -6.65 -24.39
C ARG A 30 18.93 -6.69 -23.35
N GLU A 31 19.00 -7.59 -22.38
CA GLU A 31 18.00 -7.70 -21.30
C GLU A 31 17.94 -6.42 -20.47
N PHE A 32 19.09 -5.85 -20.12
CA PHE A 32 19.17 -4.59 -19.40
C PHE A 32 18.52 -3.44 -20.18
N MET A 33 18.84 -3.31 -21.46
CA MET A 33 18.28 -2.27 -22.34
C MET A 33 16.78 -2.44 -22.53
N CYS A 34 16.31 -3.68 -22.75
CA CYS A 34 14.87 -3.96 -22.87
C CYS A 34 14.14 -3.56 -21.58
N ARG A 35 14.63 -4.00 -20.41
CA ARG A 35 14.06 -3.62 -19.11
C ARG A 35 14.00 -2.11 -18.92
N LYS A 36 15.07 -1.39 -19.28
CA LYS A 36 15.11 0.07 -19.18
C LYS A 36 14.10 0.74 -20.12
N GLN A 37 13.90 0.21 -21.31
CA GLN A 37 12.88 0.71 -22.24
C GLN A 37 11.47 0.48 -21.70
N LEU A 38 11.17 -0.72 -21.21
CA LEU A 38 9.89 -1.03 -20.57
C LEU A 38 9.60 -0.09 -19.38
N GLU A 39 10.61 0.15 -18.55
CA GLU A 39 10.55 1.10 -17.42
C GLU A 39 10.22 2.52 -17.88
N ILE A 40 10.94 3.04 -18.88
CA ILE A 40 10.71 4.39 -19.43
C ILE A 40 9.32 4.52 -20.04
N ILE A 41 8.86 3.49 -20.77
CA ILE A 41 7.51 3.46 -21.34
C ILE A 41 6.48 3.51 -20.22
N ALA A 42 6.61 2.66 -19.19
CA ALA A 42 5.66 2.65 -18.07
C ALA A 42 5.61 4.00 -17.36
N GLN A 43 6.77 4.61 -17.06
CA GLN A 43 6.85 5.92 -16.41
C GLN A 43 6.19 7.02 -17.26
N SER A 44 6.41 6.99 -18.57
CA SER A 44 5.81 7.95 -19.51
C SER A 44 4.29 7.81 -19.55
N PHE A 45 3.77 6.58 -19.62
CA PHE A 45 2.32 6.32 -19.60
C PHE A 45 1.68 6.72 -18.29
N VAL A 46 2.32 6.46 -17.14
CA VAL A 46 1.84 6.94 -15.84
C VAL A 46 1.80 8.47 -15.81
N SER A 47 2.85 9.15 -16.26
CA SER A 47 2.88 10.62 -16.27
C SER A 47 1.79 11.21 -17.16
N VAL A 48 1.58 10.66 -18.35
CA VAL A 48 0.52 11.11 -19.27
C VAL A 48 -0.86 10.84 -18.69
N ALA A 49 -1.09 9.65 -18.12
CA ALA A 49 -2.35 9.33 -17.45
C ALA A 49 -2.63 10.32 -16.31
N LEU A 50 -1.63 10.63 -15.48
CA LEU A 50 -1.82 11.58 -14.38
C LEU A 50 -2.09 13.01 -14.85
N GLN A 51 -1.48 13.43 -15.96
CA GLN A 51 -1.79 14.71 -16.56
C GLN A 51 -3.24 14.73 -17.09
N GLN A 52 -3.65 13.66 -17.77
CA GLN A 52 -4.98 13.52 -18.34
C GLN A 52 -6.08 13.41 -17.26
N GLU A 53 -5.78 12.83 -16.08
CA GLU A 53 -6.72 12.71 -14.95
C GLU A 53 -7.25 14.08 -14.49
N ASN A 54 -6.48 15.16 -14.67
CA ASN A 54 -6.92 16.52 -14.33
C ASN A 54 -7.97 17.08 -15.31
N GLU A 55 -8.03 16.56 -16.53
CA GLU A 55 -8.90 17.06 -17.60
C GLU A 55 -10.08 16.13 -17.87
N THR A 56 -9.86 14.82 -17.77
CA THR A 56 -10.82 13.77 -18.10
C THR A 56 -10.67 12.58 -17.17
N GLU A 57 -11.78 11.87 -16.94
CA GLU A 57 -11.74 10.66 -16.12
C GLU A 57 -10.89 9.57 -16.79
N LEU A 58 -9.94 9.00 -16.04
CA LEU A 58 -9.14 7.88 -16.53
C LEU A 58 -9.98 6.60 -16.62
N ALA A 59 -9.83 5.91 -17.74
CA ALA A 59 -10.45 4.63 -18.03
C ALA A 59 -9.40 3.58 -18.39
N ASP A 60 -9.79 2.31 -18.30
CA ASP A 60 -8.98 1.19 -18.74
C ASP A 60 -8.70 1.29 -20.23
N ALA A 61 -7.45 1.05 -20.62
CA ALA A 61 -7.02 1.17 -22.01
C ALA A 61 -5.87 0.22 -22.33
N VAL A 62 -5.80 -0.20 -23.59
CA VAL A 62 -4.72 -1.03 -24.11
C VAL A 62 -4.13 -0.36 -25.35
N TYR A 63 -2.81 -0.19 -25.35
CA TYR A 63 -2.07 0.44 -26.43
C TYR A 63 -1.06 -0.55 -27.02
N LYS A 64 -0.90 -0.51 -28.34
CA LYS A 64 0.17 -1.21 -29.04
C LYS A 64 1.21 -0.18 -29.47
N LEU A 65 2.45 -0.42 -29.10
CA LEU A 65 3.57 0.46 -29.44
C LEU A 65 4.46 -0.16 -30.52
N PRO A 66 5.27 0.66 -31.21
CA PRO A 66 6.32 0.17 -32.07
C PRO A 66 7.31 -0.71 -31.30
N SER A 67 8.00 -1.58 -32.04
CA SER A 67 8.89 -2.57 -31.47
C SER A 67 10.12 -2.00 -30.75
N LEU A 68 10.55 -2.68 -29.67
CA LEU A 68 11.73 -2.31 -28.88
C LEU A 68 13.04 -2.51 -29.63
N GLN A 69 14.07 -1.82 -29.16
CA GLN A 69 15.42 -1.90 -29.70
C GLN A 69 16.41 -2.25 -28.57
N PRO A 70 17.26 -3.28 -28.71
CA PRO A 70 17.43 -4.16 -29.87
C PRO A 70 16.57 -5.42 -29.77
N GLY A 71 16.01 -5.90 -30.89
CA GLY A 71 15.27 -7.17 -30.93
C GLY A 71 13.98 -7.12 -31.74
N ASN A 72 13.44 -5.92 -31.98
CA ASN A 72 12.18 -5.71 -32.70
C ASN A 72 10.97 -6.43 -32.04
N ASP A 73 11.00 -6.56 -30.71
CA ASP A 73 9.93 -7.14 -29.91
C ASP A 73 8.73 -6.19 -29.83
N GLU A 74 7.52 -6.67 -30.15
CA GLU A 74 6.29 -5.87 -30.08
C GLU A 74 5.93 -5.57 -28.61
N VAL A 75 5.44 -4.36 -28.33
CA VAL A 75 5.07 -3.94 -26.98
C VAL A 75 3.60 -3.66 -26.85
N GLN A 76 3.02 -4.19 -25.78
CA GLN A 76 1.68 -3.88 -25.34
C GLN A 76 1.74 -3.14 -24.01
N VAL A 77 0.99 -2.04 -23.90
CA VAL A 77 0.77 -1.32 -22.66
C VAL A 77 -0.69 -1.50 -22.25
N SER A 78 -0.92 -1.94 -21.03
CA SER A 78 -2.25 -2.01 -20.42
C SER A 78 -2.32 -1.06 -19.24
N VAL A 79 -3.25 -0.11 -19.32
CA VAL A 79 -3.58 0.83 -18.25
C VAL A 79 -4.86 0.34 -17.59
N SER A 80 -4.85 0.19 -16.27
CA SER A 80 -6.01 -0.22 -15.48
C SER A 80 -6.21 0.71 -14.31
N VAL A 81 -7.46 1.09 -14.05
CA VAL A 81 -7.83 2.06 -13.03
C VAL A 81 -8.93 1.50 -12.15
N ASN A 82 -8.81 1.70 -10.85
CA ASN A 82 -9.86 1.36 -9.90
C ASN A 82 -10.04 2.46 -8.87
N ARG A 83 -11.28 2.70 -8.47
CA ARG A 83 -11.66 3.76 -7.53
C ARG A 83 -12.57 3.17 -6.46
N VAL A 84 -12.25 3.46 -5.20
CA VAL A 84 -13.12 3.26 -4.05
C VAL A 84 -13.58 4.64 -3.61
N SER A 85 -14.61 5.16 -4.28
CA SER A 85 -15.02 6.57 -4.22
C SER A 85 -15.36 7.04 -2.80
N ASP A 86 -16.04 6.22 -2.01
CA ASP A 86 -16.43 6.53 -0.63
C ASP A 86 -15.23 6.80 0.28
N LEU A 87 -14.11 6.11 0.02
CA LEU A 87 -12.85 6.30 0.74
C LEU A 87 -11.97 7.36 0.08
N GLY A 88 -12.23 7.68 -1.18
CA GLY A 88 -11.38 8.53 -2.01
C GLY A 88 -10.06 7.87 -2.39
N LEU A 89 -10.05 6.53 -2.46
CA LEU A 89 -8.88 5.74 -2.83
C LEU A 89 -8.90 5.45 -4.33
N ARG A 90 -7.76 5.64 -5.01
CA ARG A 90 -7.60 5.41 -6.45
C ARG A 90 -6.32 4.63 -6.74
N PHE A 91 -6.48 3.55 -7.51
CA PHE A 91 -5.39 2.76 -8.05
C PHE A 91 -5.21 3.03 -9.54
N LEU A 92 -3.95 3.16 -9.96
CA LEU A 92 -3.54 3.19 -11.35
C LEU A 92 -2.46 2.12 -11.52
N LYS A 93 -2.69 1.17 -12.43
CA LYS A 93 -1.72 0.17 -12.83
C LYS A 93 -1.36 0.40 -14.29
N VAL A 94 -0.07 0.46 -14.59
CA VAL A 94 0.45 0.45 -15.96
C VAL A 94 1.34 -0.77 -16.09
N ASP A 95 0.91 -1.69 -16.94
CA ASP A 95 1.59 -2.94 -17.26
C ASP A 95 2.16 -2.83 -18.67
N VAL A 96 3.47 -2.92 -18.83
CA VAL A 96 4.14 -2.87 -20.13
C VAL A 96 4.80 -4.22 -20.34
N SER A 97 4.39 -4.92 -21.39
CA SER A 97 4.93 -6.24 -21.72
C SER A 97 5.40 -6.33 -23.16
N ASP A 98 6.49 -7.05 -23.39
CA ASP A 98 6.96 -7.39 -24.73
C ASP A 98 6.41 -8.75 -25.23
N SER A 99 6.68 -9.09 -26.49
CA SER A 99 6.32 -10.37 -27.10
C SER A 99 7.04 -11.59 -26.50
N LEU A 100 8.11 -11.38 -25.72
CA LEU A 100 8.90 -12.41 -25.06
C LEU A 100 8.48 -12.64 -23.59
N LEU A 101 7.35 -12.03 -23.17
CA LEU A 101 6.81 -12.09 -21.81
C LEU A 101 7.66 -11.37 -20.75
N ASN A 102 8.62 -10.51 -21.15
CA ASN A 102 9.21 -9.58 -20.21
C ASN A 102 8.16 -8.50 -19.92
N SER A 103 7.93 -8.22 -18.65
CA SER A 103 7.01 -7.17 -18.24
C SER A 103 7.62 -6.26 -17.19
N PHE A 104 7.10 -5.05 -17.14
CA PHE A 104 7.38 -4.08 -16.10
C PHE A 104 6.08 -3.44 -15.65
N ILE A 105 5.83 -3.46 -14.35
CA ILE A 105 4.55 -2.99 -13.80
C ILE A 105 4.82 -1.80 -12.88
N LEU A 106 4.19 -0.67 -13.18
CA LEU A 106 4.07 0.44 -12.25
C LEU A 106 2.69 0.46 -11.64
N ARG A 107 2.63 0.64 -10.33
CA ARG A 107 1.39 0.86 -9.59
C ARG A 107 1.48 2.17 -8.85
N GLN A 108 0.42 2.94 -8.91
CA GLN A 108 0.26 4.15 -8.11
C GLN A 108 -1.03 4.04 -7.29
N CYS A 109 -0.92 4.46 -6.03
CA CYS A 109 -2.03 4.59 -5.11
C CYS A 109 -2.14 6.05 -4.68
N VAL A 110 -3.36 6.59 -4.66
CA VAL A 110 -3.68 7.87 -4.03
C VAL A 110 -4.89 7.69 -3.12
N LEU A 111 -4.78 8.14 -1.87
CA LEU A 111 -5.91 8.32 -0.98
C LEU A 111 -6.11 9.83 -0.76
N LEU A 112 -7.24 10.33 -1.23
CA LEU A 112 -7.70 11.69 -1.03
C LEU A 112 -9.08 11.62 -0.38
N LEU A 113 -9.16 11.86 0.93
CA LEU A 113 -10.43 11.77 1.63
C LEU A 113 -11.47 12.72 1.02
N PRO A 114 -12.72 12.26 0.82
CA PRO A 114 -13.83 13.14 0.48
C PRO A 114 -13.94 14.31 1.46
N GLU A 115 -14.34 15.47 0.94
CA GLU A 115 -14.42 16.73 1.69
C GLU A 115 -15.30 16.59 2.95
N ASP A 116 -16.40 15.84 2.86
CA ASP A 116 -17.31 15.60 3.98
C ASP A 116 -16.61 14.86 5.14
N LEU A 117 -15.80 13.84 4.83
CA LEU A 117 -15.00 13.13 5.84
C LEU A 117 -13.89 14.02 6.39
N HIS A 118 -13.25 14.82 5.53
CA HIS A 118 -12.23 15.77 5.94
C HIS A 118 -12.79 16.78 6.95
N GLN A 119 -13.94 17.40 6.66
CA GLN A 119 -14.61 18.33 7.58
C GLN A 119 -15.05 17.67 8.88
N GLN A 120 -15.58 16.44 8.81
CA GLN A 120 -15.96 15.68 9.99
C GLN A 120 -14.78 15.45 10.95
N PHE A 121 -13.60 15.12 10.43
CA PHE A 121 -12.38 14.93 11.24
C PHE A 121 -11.77 16.22 11.76
N VAL A 122 -11.93 17.33 11.03
CA VAL A 122 -11.55 18.66 11.52
C VAL A 122 -12.41 19.07 12.71
N SER A 123 -13.70 18.73 12.69
CA SER A 123 -14.64 18.99 13.79
C SER A 123 -14.44 18.07 14.99
N SER A 124 -14.22 16.77 14.75
CA SER A 124 -13.98 15.79 15.80
C SER A 124 -12.96 14.74 15.36
N PRO A 125 -11.81 14.59 16.08
CA PRO A 125 -10.81 13.59 15.73
C PRO A 125 -11.29 12.15 15.97
N VAL A 126 -12.38 11.96 16.73
CA VAL A 126 -12.99 10.65 16.96
C VAL A 126 -14.46 10.70 16.57
N VAL A 127 -14.89 9.78 15.71
CA VAL A 127 -16.24 9.65 15.18
C VAL A 127 -16.73 8.23 15.39
N VAL A 128 -17.86 8.05 16.09
CA VAL A 128 -18.47 6.74 16.32
C VAL A 128 -19.92 6.81 15.88
N LEU A 129 -20.30 6.00 14.88
CA LEU A 129 -21.59 6.15 14.20
C LEU A 129 -22.78 5.40 14.83
N SER A 130 -22.52 4.52 15.80
CA SER A 130 -23.48 3.61 16.46
C SER A 130 -24.97 3.82 16.12
N SER A 131 -25.57 2.84 15.43
CA SER A 131 -27.03 2.78 15.20
C SER A 131 -27.82 2.13 16.34
N ASP A 132 -27.18 1.64 17.41
CA ASP A 132 -27.88 0.97 18.50
C ASP A 132 -28.29 1.96 19.59
N VAL A 133 -29.51 2.48 19.43
CA VAL A 133 -30.32 2.97 20.55
C VAL A 133 -30.64 1.77 21.44
N GLN A 134 -29.82 1.53 22.46
CA GLN A 134 -30.22 0.73 23.61
C GLN A 134 -30.05 1.56 24.89
N GLU A 135 -31.17 2.14 25.31
CA GLU A 135 -31.35 2.66 26.66
C GLU A 135 -31.14 1.54 27.70
N ARG A 136 -30.47 1.90 28.81
CA ARG A 136 -30.26 1.14 30.07
C ARG A 136 -29.23 0.00 29.95
N SER A 137 -28.23 -0.14 30.81
CA SER A 137 -28.11 0.16 32.24
C SER A 137 -26.64 0.16 32.71
N GLU A 138 -26.39 0.82 33.83
CA GLU A 138 -25.14 1.06 34.55
C GLU A 138 -24.29 -0.19 34.87
N GLU A 139 -22.98 -0.16 34.58
CA GLU A 139 -21.88 -0.07 35.57
C GLU A 139 -20.48 -0.37 34.96
N LYS A 140 -19.52 0.48 35.35
CA LYS A 140 -18.05 0.30 35.44
C LYS A 140 -17.15 0.41 34.19
N ASN A 141 -16.53 1.59 34.14
CA ASN A 141 -15.12 1.84 33.84
C ASN A 141 -14.60 1.55 32.43
N THR A 142 -15.39 1.85 31.41
CA THR A 142 -14.84 2.25 30.11
C THR A 142 -15.72 3.31 29.50
N SER A 143 -15.14 4.48 29.18
CA SER A 143 -15.83 5.56 28.50
C SER A 143 -16.10 5.15 27.04
N THR A 144 -17.33 4.76 26.74
CA THR A 144 -17.80 4.63 25.35
C THR A 144 -17.80 6.03 24.74
N ILE A 145 -16.92 6.28 23.77
CA ILE A 145 -16.85 7.58 23.08
C ILE A 145 -18.07 7.65 22.17
N THR A 146 -18.98 8.59 22.44
CA THR A 146 -20.09 8.93 21.54
C THR A 146 -19.87 10.36 21.07
N SER A 147 -19.54 10.53 19.79
CA SER A 147 -19.49 11.84 19.13
C SER A 147 -20.63 11.91 18.14
N LYS A 148 -21.28 13.08 18.06
CA LYS A 148 -22.35 13.33 17.10
C LYS A 148 -21.77 13.22 15.69
N SER A 149 -22.37 12.37 14.86
CA SER A 149 -22.13 12.41 13.42
C SER A 149 -22.89 13.60 12.84
N ASP A 150 -22.21 14.44 12.06
CA ASP A 150 -22.85 15.57 11.36
C ASP A 150 -23.58 15.08 10.10
N GLY A 151 -24.18 13.87 10.15
CA GLY A 151 -24.84 13.22 9.02
C GLY A 151 -23.91 12.51 8.03
N VAL A 152 -22.59 12.50 8.27
CA VAL A 152 -21.62 11.82 7.40
C VAL A 152 -21.67 10.30 7.59
N ALA A 153 -21.89 9.57 6.49
CA ALA A 153 -21.90 8.11 6.48
C ALA A 153 -20.49 7.53 6.62
N PHE A 154 -20.38 6.31 7.15
CA PHE A 154 -19.11 5.58 7.14
C PHE A 154 -18.69 5.27 5.69
N PRO A 155 -17.43 5.52 5.29
CA PRO A 155 -16.97 5.18 3.96
C PRO A 155 -17.04 3.68 3.72
N GLN A 156 -17.75 3.24 2.68
CA GLN A 156 -17.79 1.81 2.35
C GLN A 156 -16.51 1.43 1.60
N PHE A 157 -15.85 0.37 2.08
CA PHE A 157 -14.67 -0.21 1.43
C PHE A 157 -14.60 -1.71 1.71
N SER A 158 -13.91 -2.45 0.84
CA SER A 158 -13.57 -3.86 1.05
C SER A 158 -12.05 -4.03 0.94
N VAL A 159 -11.43 -4.55 1.99
CA VAL A 159 -10.00 -4.91 1.96
C VAL A 159 -9.72 -6.00 0.91
N GLU A 160 -10.67 -6.88 0.62
CA GLU A 160 -10.52 -7.91 -0.41
C GLU A 160 -10.44 -7.31 -1.81
N GLU A 161 -11.29 -6.31 -2.11
CA GLU A 161 -11.22 -5.56 -3.36
C GLU A 161 -9.91 -4.78 -3.49
N ILE A 162 -9.46 -4.15 -2.39
CA ILE A 162 -8.17 -3.45 -2.33
C ILE A 162 -7.00 -4.42 -2.55
N ALA A 163 -7.04 -5.61 -1.95
CA ALA A 163 -5.94 -6.58 -2.00
C ALA A 163 -5.60 -7.06 -3.42
N ILE A 164 -6.56 -7.02 -4.35
CA ILE A 164 -6.35 -7.33 -5.77
C ILE A 164 -5.30 -6.39 -6.40
N TRP A 165 -5.17 -5.17 -5.86
CA TRP A 165 -4.33 -4.10 -6.42
C TRP A 165 -2.98 -3.91 -5.73
N THR A 166 -2.77 -4.48 -4.54
CA THR A 166 -1.63 -4.10 -3.69
C THR A 166 -0.44 -5.06 -3.76
N SER A 167 -0.65 -6.29 -4.27
CA SER A 167 0.36 -7.36 -4.45
C SER A 167 1.26 -7.67 -3.26
N THR A 168 1.04 -7.04 -2.10
CA THR A 168 1.95 -7.06 -0.96
C THR A 168 1.19 -7.51 0.26
N ASP A 169 1.53 -8.72 0.70
CA ASP A 169 1.12 -9.20 2.01
C ASP A 169 1.81 -8.38 3.11
N LEU A 170 1.22 -8.39 4.30
CA LEU A 170 1.84 -7.77 5.47
C LEU A 170 3.24 -8.38 5.73
N PRO A 171 4.31 -7.58 5.80
CA PRO A 171 5.65 -8.08 6.05
C PRO A 171 5.76 -8.70 7.43
N SER A 172 6.75 -9.59 7.61
CA SER A 172 7.05 -10.15 8.92
C SER A 172 7.46 -9.06 9.92
N ALA A 173 7.29 -9.35 11.22
CA ALA A 173 7.73 -8.48 12.31
C ALA A 173 9.18 -7.97 12.14
N SER A 174 10.09 -8.85 11.71
CA SER A 174 11.49 -8.52 11.46
C SER A 174 11.69 -7.58 10.27
N GLU A 175 10.90 -7.75 9.21
CA GLU A 175 10.97 -6.87 8.03
C GLU A 175 10.40 -5.48 8.35
N LEU A 176 9.28 -5.42 9.09
CA LEU A 176 8.71 -4.16 9.55
C LEU A 176 9.66 -3.37 10.46
N GLN A 177 10.40 -4.04 11.34
CA GLN A 177 11.40 -3.36 12.19
C GLN A 177 12.63 -2.91 11.42
N ARG A 178 13.08 -3.69 10.43
CA ARG A 178 14.31 -3.41 9.67
C ARG A 178 14.07 -2.34 8.60
N ASP A 179 13.01 -2.53 7.82
CA ASP A 179 12.76 -1.78 6.59
C ASP A 179 11.62 -0.76 6.76
N GLY A 180 10.76 -0.93 7.76
CA GLY A 180 9.61 -0.07 7.96
C GLY A 180 8.52 -0.27 6.91
N LEU A 181 7.67 0.75 6.79
CA LEU A 181 6.68 0.89 5.73
C LEU A 181 7.26 1.75 4.61
N ASN A 182 7.19 1.26 3.38
CA ASN A 182 7.78 1.90 2.21
C ASN A 182 6.76 2.71 1.40
N GLY A 183 5.83 3.38 2.10
CA GLY A 183 4.79 4.19 1.47
C GLY A 183 3.74 3.36 0.74
N TRP A 184 3.67 2.03 0.88
CA TRP A 184 2.72 1.21 0.11
C TRP A 184 1.52 0.76 0.94
N ILE A 185 0.67 -0.10 0.35
CA ILE A 185 -0.44 -0.75 1.03
C ILE A 185 -0.07 -2.20 1.33
N TYR A 186 -0.28 -2.61 2.57
CA TYR A 186 -0.02 -3.94 3.07
C TYR A 186 -1.33 -4.57 3.54
N CYS A 187 -1.70 -5.69 2.92
CA CYS A 187 -2.96 -6.38 3.22
C CYS A 187 -2.71 -7.60 4.11
N SER A 188 -3.60 -7.83 5.07
CA SER A 188 -3.55 -8.99 5.97
C SER A 188 -4.93 -9.64 6.08
N LYS A 189 -4.96 -10.97 6.00
CA LYS A 189 -6.18 -11.81 6.14
C LYS A 189 -6.37 -12.36 7.56
N GLY A 190 -5.97 -11.60 8.59
CA GLY A 190 -6.17 -11.98 10.00
C GLY A 190 -4.89 -12.18 10.81
N ILE A 191 -3.74 -11.68 10.34
CA ILE A 191 -2.51 -11.67 11.13
C ILE A 191 -2.48 -10.39 11.96
N SER A 192 -2.40 -10.55 13.28
CA SER A 192 -2.12 -9.48 14.22
C SER A 192 -0.64 -9.12 14.21
N LEU A 193 -0.34 -7.84 14.30
CA LEU A 193 1.02 -7.36 14.48
C LEU A 193 1.53 -7.78 15.86
N THR A 194 2.73 -8.35 15.90
CA THR A 194 3.37 -8.80 17.14
C THR A 194 3.61 -7.64 18.11
N GLU A 195 3.79 -7.96 19.38
CA GLU A 195 4.14 -6.98 20.40
C GLU A 195 5.56 -6.41 20.23
N GLY A 196 5.79 -5.20 20.74
CA GLY A 196 7.11 -4.57 20.82
C GLY A 196 7.69 -4.13 19.47
N LEU A 197 6.84 -3.93 18.45
CA LEU A 197 7.31 -3.44 17.15
C LEU A 197 7.66 -1.96 17.21
N ASN A 198 8.74 -1.57 16.55
CA ASN A 198 9.03 -0.17 16.26
C ASN A 198 9.13 -0.03 14.74
N VAL A 199 8.10 0.55 14.14
CA VAL A 199 7.93 0.60 12.69
C VAL A 199 8.04 2.05 12.24
N ASN A 200 8.99 2.29 11.35
CA ASN A 200 9.20 3.59 10.73
C ASN A 200 8.54 3.65 9.35
N GLY A 201 8.38 4.87 8.82
CA GLY A 201 7.86 5.09 7.48
C GLY A 201 6.34 5.12 7.39
N ASP A 202 5.86 5.54 6.23
CA ASP A 202 4.45 5.78 5.97
C ASP A 202 3.83 4.59 5.24
N GLY A 203 2.53 4.34 5.42
CA GLY A 203 1.88 3.25 4.71
C GLY A 203 0.42 3.06 5.06
N ILE A 204 -0.25 2.22 4.27
CA ILE A 204 -1.63 1.79 4.52
C ILE A 204 -1.61 0.34 5.00
N LEU A 205 -2.19 0.07 6.16
CA LEU A 205 -2.41 -1.27 6.70
C LEU A 205 -3.88 -1.63 6.54
N ALA A 206 -4.16 -2.66 5.75
CA ALA A 206 -5.51 -3.09 5.43
C ALA A 206 -5.78 -4.48 5.99
N PHE A 207 -6.75 -4.60 6.90
CA PHE A 207 -7.10 -5.84 7.60
C PHE A 207 -8.49 -6.32 7.18
N ALA A 208 -8.53 -7.46 6.49
CA ALA A 208 -9.76 -8.09 6.02
C ALA A 208 -10.54 -8.78 7.15
N GLU A 209 -9.82 -9.35 8.10
CA GLU A 209 -10.38 -10.05 9.27
C GLU A 209 -10.05 -9.27 10.56
N ASP A 210 -10.47 -9.80 11.71
CA ASP A 210 -10.15 -9.22 13.01
C ASP A 210 -8.62 -9.08 13.17
N ALA A 211 -8.19 -7.91 13.63
CA ALA A 211 -6.77 -7.59 13.72
C ALA A 211 -6.43 -6.96 15.06
N ALA A 212 -5.18 -7.20 15.49
CA ALA A 212 -4.62 -6.52 16.64
C ALA A 212 -3.27 -5.88 16.33
N ILE A 213 -3.03 -4.70 16.89
CA ILE A 213 -1.71 -4.11 17.06
C ILE A 213 -1.24 -4.50 18.45
N GLY A 214 -0.17 -5.30 18.52
CA GLY A 214 0.38 -5.82 19.77
C GLY A 214 0.85 -4.73 20.73
N ASP A 215 0.93 -5.09 22.01
CA ASP A 215 1.34 -4.20 23.10
C ASP A 215 2.74 -3.61 22.86
N ASN A 216 3.00 -2.41 23.39
CA ASN A 216 4.29 -1.71 23.29
C ASN A 216 4.75 -1.42 21.85
N THR A 217 3.83 -1.41 20.89
CA THR A 217 4.15 -1.11 19.49
C THR A 217 4.18 0.40 19.24
N VAL A 218 5.17 0.86 18.47
CA VAL A 218 5.35 2.25 18.09
C VAL A 218 5.39 2.35 16.57
N PHE A 219 4.52 3.19 16.01
CA PHE A 219 4.56 3.63 14.63
C PHE A 219 4.96 5.10 14.58
N THR A 220 6.13 5.39 14.00
CA THR A 220 6.69 6.74 13.98
C THR A 220 6.28 7.56 12.74
N GLY A 221 5.93 6.88 11.65
CA GLY A 221 5.45 7.49 10.42
C GLY A 221 3.93 7.62 10.36
N ARG A 222 3.44 8.14 9.23
CA ARG A 222 2.02 8.30 8.95
C ARG A 222 1.41 6.98 8.47
N ILE A 223 0.55 6.42 9.30
CA ILE A 223 -0.17 5.19 9.00
C ILE A 223 -1.65 5.44 8.73
N ILE A 224 -2.20 4.73 7.77
CA ILE A 224 -3.63 4.65 7.53
C ILE A 224 -4.06 3.21 7.78
N ILE A 225 -4.96 2.99 8.73
CA ILE A 225 -5.48 1.67 9.06
C ILE A 225 -6.89 1.53 8.53
N LEU A 226 -7.09 0.56 7.65
CA LEU A 226 -8.39 0.17 7.11
C LEU A 226 -8.76 -1.19 7.68
N ALA A 227 -9.79 -1.26 8.52
CA ALA A 227 -10.25 -2.52 9.12
C ALA A 227 -11.69 -2.82 8.70
N ASN A 228 -11.87 -3.95 7.98
CA ASN A 228 -13.19 -4.48 7.62
C ASN A 228 -13.94 -5.04 8.84
N ARG A 229 -13.22 -5.50 9.86
CA ARG A 229 -13.79 -6.06 11.09
C ARG A 229 -13.24 -5.40 12.34
N ASP A 230 -13.19 -6.14 13.45
CA ASP A 230 -12.84 -5.61 14.75
C ASP A 230 -11.33 -5.34 14.81
N LEU A 231 -10.98 -4.16 15.33
CA LEU A 231 -9.60 -3.73 15.49
C LEU A 231 -9.28 -3.56 16.98
N ARG A 232 -8.23 -4.24 17.43
CA ARG A 232 -7.69 -4.10 18.78
C ARG A 232 -6.35 -3.38 18.74
N ILE A 233 -6.26 -2.25 19.41
CA ILE A 233 -5.00 -1.59 19.73
C ILE A 233 -4.61 -2.03 21.14
N GLY A 234 -3.43 -2.64 21.27
CA GLY A 234 -2.88 -3.12 22.54
C GLY A 234 -2.60 -2.02 23.56
N ASN A 235 -1.94 -2.40 24.65
CA ASN A 235 -1.50 -1.49 25.69
C ASN A 235 -0.20 -0.79 25.31
N ARG A 236 -0.02 0.47 25.73
CA ARG A 236 1.19 1.27 25.48
C ARG A 236 1.56 1.34 23.99
N VAL A 237 0.57 1.33 23.12
CA VAL A 237 0.76 1.53 21.68
C VAL A 237 0.87 3.02 21.41
N LYS A 238 1.85 3.42 20.60
CA LYS A 238 2.04 4.81 20.18
C LYS A 238 1.93 4.91 18.67
N LEU A 239 0.89 5.61 18.21
CA LEU A 239 0.69 5.93 16.80
C LEU A 239 0.91 7.45 16.65
N GLU A 240 2.07 7.85 16.13
CA GLU A 240 2.43 9.27 16.05
C GLU A 240 1.56 10.05 15.06
N LYS A 241 1.12 9.38 13.99
CA LYS A 241 0.25 9.93 12.94
C LYS A 241 -0.62 8.82 12.37
N ALA A 242 -1.88 8.73 12.79
CA ALA A 242 -2.78 7.67 12.38
C ALA A 242 -4.14 8.18 11.88
N LEU A 243 -4.54 7.69 10.70
CA LEU A 243 -5.95 7.68 10.28
C LEU A 243 -6.48 6.26 10.43
N ILE A 244 -7.53 6.06 11.24
CA ILE A 244 -8.11 4.74 11.51
C ILE A 244 -9.56 4.72 11.06
N LEU A 245 -9.88 3.83 10.13
CA LEU A 245 -11.24 3.58 9.66
C LEU A 245 -11.59 2.12 9.97
N CYS A 246 -12.52 1.92 10.90
CA CYS A 246 -12.89 0.60 11.41
C CYS A 246 -14.39 0.33 11.22
N GLN A 247 -14.74 -0.63 10.37
CA GLN A 247 -16.13 -1.08 10.16
C GLN A 247 -16.64 -1.92 11.35
N GLY A 248 -15.74 -2.62 12.06
CA GLY A 248 -16.07 -3.36 13.26
C GLY A 248 -16.05 -2.52 14.53
N ASN A 249 -15.82 -3.19 15.65
CA ASN A 249 -15.56 -2.58 16.95
C ASN A 249 -14.08 -2.20 17.09
N LEU A 250 -13.82 -1.03 17.67
CA LEU A 250 -12.48 -0.60 18.03
C LEU A 250 -12.27 -0.75 19.54
N THR A 251 -11.22 -1.45 19.95
CA THR A 251 -10.78 -1.49 21.35
C THR A 251 -9.38 -0.92 21.48
N VAL A 252 -9.17 0.04 22.37
CA VAL A 252 -7.86 0.64 22.66
C VAL A 252 -7.46 0.33 24.10
N GLY A 253 -6.37 -0.41 24.28
CA GLY A 253 -5.79 -0.78 25.56
C GLY A 253 -5.21 0.42 26.31
N SER A 254 -4.75 0.20 27.54
CA SER A 254 -4.29 1.25 28.47
C SER A 254 -2.99 1.93 28.04
N ASP A 255 -2.82 3.18 28.46
CA ASP A 255 -1.61 3.99 28.26
C ASP A 255 -1.19 4.13 26.77
N SER A 256 -2.15 3.97 25.85
CA SER A 256 -1.94 4.10 24.41
C SER A 256 -2.18 5.54 23.95
N ILE A 257 -1.40 5.97 22.97
CA ILE A 257 -1.44 7.33 22.41
C ILE A 257 -1.67 7.21 20.91
N ILE A 258 -2.76 7.81 20.44
CA ILE A 258 -3.11 7.87 19.02
C ILE A 258 -3.22 9.34 18.65
N ASN A 259 -2.34 9.82 17.79
CA ASN A 259 -2.39 11.18 17.27
C ASN A 259 -2.91 11.12 15.83
N GLY A 260 -4.05 11.74 15.57
CA GLY A 260 -4.71 11.73 14.28
C GLY A 260 -6.23 11.66 14.35
N ALA A 261 -6.81 10.80 13.51
CA ALA A 261 -8.23 10.73 13.25
C ALA A 261 -8.73 9.28 13.28
N VAL A 262 -9.88 9.05 13.91
CA VAL A 262 -10.45 7.72 14.12
C VAL A 262 -11.95 7.77 13.82
N MET A 263 -12.40 6.90 12.91
CA MET A 263 -13.81 6.70 12.62
C MET A 263 -14.16 5.22 12.76
N VAL A 264 -15.22 4.95 13.53
CA VAL A 264 -15.68 3.61 13.86
C VAL A 264 -17.16 3.48 13.52
N GLN A 265 -17.52 2.46 12.73
CA GLN A 265 -18.89 2.25 12.31
C GLN A 265 -19.77 1.67 13.42
N LYS A 266 -19.24 0.74 14.23
CA LYS A 266 -19.95 0.13 15.36
C LYS A 266 -19.62 0.86 16.67
N ASN A 267 -18.85 0.22 17.55
CA ASN A 267 -18.56 0.71 18.90
C ASN A 267 -17.06 0.97 19.09
N ALA A 268 -16.73 1.98 19.89
CA ALA A 268 -15.36 2.25 20.31
C ALA A 268 -15.24 2.18 21.83
N LYS A 269 -14.35 1.30 22.32
CA LYS A 269 -13.99 1.15 23.73
C LYS A 269 -12.55 1.61 23.92
N VAL A 270 -12.37 2.76 24.57
CA VAL A 270 -11.04 3.31 24.86
C VAL A 270 -10.79 3.26 26.36
N ASP A 271 -9.66 2.68 26.76
CA ASP A 271 -9.27 2.69 28.16
C ASP A 271 -9.04 4.11 28.68
N SER A 272 -9.38 4.36 29.95
CA SER A 272 -9.37 5.68 30.58
C SER A 272 -8.02 6.40 30.58
N LYS A 273 -6.90 5.66 30.49
CA LYS A 273 -5.55 6.24 30.46
C LYS A 273 -5.04 6.54 29.06
N SER A 274 -5.77 6.10 28.04
CA SER A 274 -5.39 6.26 26.64
C SER A 274 -5.90 7.58 26.09
N LYS A 275 -5.17 8.11 25.12
CA LYS A 275 -5.44 9.43 24.55
C LYS A 275 -5.52 9.33 23.04
N ILE A 276 -6.58 9.92 22.49
CA ILE A 276 -6.70 10.19 21.06
C ILE A 276 -6.67 11.70 20.90
N THR A 277 -5.66 12.23 20.21
CA THR A 277 -5.49 13.66 19.99
C THR A 277 -5.55 13.98 18.50
N ALA A 278 -6.11 15.13 18.13
CA ALA A 278 -6.22 15.51 16.73
C ALA A 278 -4.84 15.81 16.14
N ASP A 279 -4.59 15.25 14.96
CA ASP A 279 -3.49 15.67 14.08
C ASP A 279 -4.05 15.83 12.67
N ARG A 280 -3.86 17.00 12.05
CA ARG A 280 -4.40 17.31 10.72
C ARG A 280 -3.55 16.75 9.59
N GLU A 281 -2.27 16.47 9.84
CA GLU A 281 -1.36 15.93 8.82
C GLU A 281 -1.82 14.54 8.36
N VAL A 282 -2.58 13.82 9.18
CA VAL A 282 -3.14 12.50 8.82
C VAL A 282 -4.23 12.57 7.76
N LEU A 283 -4.79 13.76 7.50
CA LEU A 283 -5.86 14.01 6.53
C LEU A 283 -5.32 14.46 5.15
N GLU A 284 -4.04 14.83 5.05
CA GLU A 284 -3.43 15.24 3.78
C GLU A 284 -3.47 14.10 2.75
N PRO A 285 -3.39 14.35 1.43
CA PRO A 285 -3.41 13.27 0.46
C PRO A 285 -2.24 12.29 0.66
N PHE A 286 -2.52 10.99 0.73
CA PHE A 286 -1.48 9.97 0.69
C PHE A 286 -1.24 9.56 -0.76
N LYS A 287 0.01 9.61 -1.21
CA LYS A 287 0.39 9.29 -2.59
C LYS A 287 1.57 8.34 -2.58
N SER A 288 1.49 7.29 -3.39
CA SER A 288 2.57 6.33 -3.49
C SER A 288 2.68 5.73 -4.87
N MET A 289 3.90 5.33 -5.23
CA MET A 289 4.22 4.66 -6.48
C MET A 289 5.26 3.58 -6.23
N VAL A 290 5.00 2.38 -6.73
CA VAL A 290 5.93 1.25 -6.65
C VAL A 290 6.05 0.56 -8.01
N SER A 291 7.22 -0.02 -8.24
CA SER A 291 7.53 -0.83 -9.43
C SER A 291 7.73 -2.29 -9.05
N TYR A 292 7.25 -3.20 -9.89
CA TYR A 292 7.51 -4.63 -9.81
C TYR A 292 8.08 -5.13 -11.14
#